data_AF-A0A0P1EVW1-F1
#
_entry.id   AF-A0A0P1EVW1-F1
#
_cell.length_a   1.000
_cell.length_b   1.000
_cell.length_c   1.000
_cell.angle_alpha   90.00
_cell.angle_beta   90.00
_cell.angle_gamma   90.00
#
_symmetry.space_group_name_H-M   'P 1'
#
loop_
_entity.id
_entity.type
_entity.pdbx_description
1 polymer ?
#
loop_
_entity_poly.entity_id
_entity_poly.type
_entity_poly.pdbx_seq_one_letter_code
_entity_poly.pdbx_strand_id
1 'polypeptide(L)'
;MSIPRPFRKTSPRDHARKDWLDERRREARIVIADVAHHSDYLVRLACNVLATHGETFEEREDARILLVILDGKTPGRLPAPDRAGRS
;
A
#
# COMPACT_ATOMS: atom_id res chain seq x y z
N MET A 1 3.54 -45.20 -1.24
CA MET A 1 4.88 -44.59 -1.36
C MET A 1 5.06 -44.12 -2.80
N SER A 2 5.27 -42.83 -3.05
CA SER A 2 5.41 -42.30 -4.43
C SER A 2 6.87 -42.36 -4.85
N ILE A 3 7.16 -43.13 -5.90
CA ILE A 3 8.52 -43.37 -6.42
C ILE A 3 8.99 -42.11 -7.15
N PRO A 4 10.18 -41.54 -6.83
CA PRO A 4 10.73 -40.41 -7.58
C PRO A 4 11.04 -40.86 -9.02
N ARG A 5 10.41 -40.23 -10.02
CA ARG A 5 10.71 -40.53 -11.43
C ARG A 5 11.98 -39.79 -11.85
N PRO A 6 13.07 -40.49 -12.23
CA PRO A 6 14.39 -39.88 -12.27
C PRO A 6 14.65 -38.91 -13.44
N PHE A 7 13.72 -38.72 -14.38
CA PHE A 7 13.99 -37.90 -15.57
C PHE A 7 12.77 -37.14 -16.11
N ARG A 8 12.02 -36.42 -15.26
CA ARG A 8 11.06 -35.45 -15.80
C ARG A 8 11.84 -34.24 -16.32
N LYS A 9 12.22 -34.28 -17.60
CA LYS A 9 12.81 -33.13 -18.31
C LYS A 9 11.78 -32.01 -18.30
N THR A 10 12.13 -30.86 -17.75
CA THR A 10 11.28 -29.66 -17.73
C THR A 10 10.92 -29.31 -19.17
N SER A 11 9.64 -29.41 -19.50
CA SER A 11 9.17 -29.10 -20.85
C SER A 11 9.28 -27.59 -21.10
N PRO A 12 9.45 -27.12 -22.35
CA PRO A 12 9.25 -25.71 -22.69
C PRO A 12 7.91 -25.15 -22.18
N ARG A 13 6.87 -26.00 -22.08
CA ARG A 13 5.58 -25.64 -21.48
C ARG A 13 5.66 -25.44 -19.95
N ASP A 14 6.48 -26.24 -19.27
CA ASP A 14 6.69 -26.10 -17.82
C ASP A 14 7.47 -24.81 -17.51
N HIS A 15 8.43 -24.45 -18.38
CA HIS A 15 9.13 -23.16 -18.32
C HIS A 15 8.18 -21.98 -18.56
N ALA A 16 7.40 -22.00 -19.64
CA ALA A 16 6.42 -20.95 -19.92
C ALA A 16 5.38 -20.78 -18.79
N ARG A 17 4.95 -21.90 -18.17
CA ARG A 17 4.06 -21.86 -17.01
C ARG A 17 4.73 -21.22 -15.79
N LYS A 18 5.99 -21.56 -15.54
CA LYS A 18 6.77 -20.97 -14.44
C LYS A 18 6.91 -19.46 -14.62
N ASP A 19 7.29 -19.02 -15.82
CA ASP A 19 7.46 -17.60 -16.13
C ASP A 19 6.14 -16.83 -15.96
N TRP A 20 5.02 -17.41 -16.41
CA TRP A 20 3.69 -16.83 -16.18
C TRP A 20 3.34 -16.70 -14.70
N LEU A 21 3.63 -17.72 -13.88
CA LEU A 21 3.40 -17.69 -12.43
C LEU A 21 4.27 -16.63 -11.74
N ASP A 22 5.53 -16.52 -12.16
CA ASP A 22 6.47 -15.56 -11.57
C ASP A 22 6.07 -14.12 -11.91
N GLU A 23 5.58 -13.87 -13.12
CA GLU A 23 5.05 -12.56 -13.52
C GLU A 23 3.78 -12.18 -12.73
N ARG A 24 2.79 -13.08 -12.63
CA ARG A 24 1.59 -12.83 -11.82
C ARG A 24 1.92 -12.57 -10.34
N ARG A 25 2.92 -13.28 -9.80
CA ARG A 25 3.39 -13.07 -8.43
C ARG A 25 4.09 -11.72 -8.28
N ARG A 26 4.79 -11.24 -9.31
CA ARG A 26 5.40 -9.89 -9.34
C ARG A 26 4.32 -8.81 -9.31
N GLU A 27 3.31 -8.92 -10.17
CA GLU A 27 2.17 -7.99 -10.22
C GLU A 27 1.42 -7.94 -8.89
N ALA A 28 1.10 -9.09 -8.30
CA ALA A 28 0.41 -9.15 -7.00
C ALA A 28 1.21 -8.45 -5.89
N ARG A 29 2.55 -8.58 -5.88
CA ARG A 29 3.41 -7.88 -4.93
C ARG A 29 3.41 -6.37 -5.14
N ILE A 30 3.40 -5.91 -6.38
CA ILE A 30 3.32 -4.48 -6.70
C ILE A 30 1.99 -3.91 -6.20
N VAL A 31 0.86 -4.59 -6.47
CA VAL A 31 -0.46 -4.17 -5.99
C VAL A 31 -0.52 -4.14 -4.46
N ILE A 32 0.03 -5.15 -3.78
CA ILE A 32 0.09 -5.15 -2.30
C ILE A 32 0.96 -4.00 -1.79
N ALA A 33 2.10 -3.75 -2.42
CA ALA A 33 2.97 -2.63 -2.05
C ALA A 33 2.27 -1.29 -2.27
N ASP A 34 1.51 -1.14 -3.35
CA ASP A 34 0.72 0.05 -3.68
C ASP A 34 -0.41 0.26 -2.65
N VAL A 35 -1.17 -0.80 -2.33
CA VAL A 35 -2.22 -0.76 -1.30
C VAL A 35 -1.63 -0.48 0.09
N ALA A 36 -0.49 -1.08 0.44
CA ALA A 36 0.21 -0.82 1.69
C ALA A 36 0.82 0.59 1.74
N HIS A 37 1.22 1.16 0.61
CA HIS A 37 1.67 2.54 0.52
C HIS A 37 0.48 3.52 0.61
N HIS A 38 -0.67 3.15 0.06
CA HIS A 38 -1.92 3.89 0.13
C HIS A 38 -2.72 3.64 1.42
N SER A 39 -2.24 2.81 2.34
CA SER A 39 -2.91 2.60 3.63
C SER A 39 -3.03 3.90 4.41
N ASP A 40 -2.08 4.80 4.24
CA ASP A 40 -2.13 6.14 4.82
C ASP A 40 -3.41 6.88 4.40
N TYR A 41 -3.84 6.75 3.14
CA TYR A 41 -5.05 7.41 2.65
C TYR A 41 -6.31 6.84 3.32
N LEU A 42 -6.45 5.53 3.41
CA LEU A 42 -7.61 4.90 4.04
C LEU A 42 -7.66 5.19 5.54
N VAL A 43 -6.51 5.17 6.21
CA VAL A 43 -6.41 5.53 7.64
C VAL A 43 -6.73 7.02 7.83
N ARG A 44 -6.21 7.92 7.00
CA ARG A 44 -6.58 9.34 7.02
C ARG A 44 -8.08 9.55 6.79
N LEU A 45 -8.69 8.81 5.86
CA LEU A 45 -10.12 8.91 5.59
C LEU A 45 -10.93 8.49 6.82
N ALA A 46 -10.58 7.35 7.43
CA ALA A 46 -11.22 6.89 8.66
C ALA A 46 -11.06 7.90 9.81
N CYS A 47 -9.87 8.46 10.01
CA CYS A 47 -9.65 9.49 11.02
C CYS A 47 -10.45 10.77 10.75
N ASN A 48 -10.60 11.20 9.49
CA ASN A 48 -11.45 12.34 9.15
C ASN A 48 -12.93 12.09 9.47
N VAL A 49 -13.41 10.87 9.20
CA VAL A 49 -14.77 10.45 9.56
C VAL A 49 -14.94 10.45 11.08
N LEU A 50 -14.01 9.86 11.83
CA LEU A 50 -14.06 9.83 13.30
C LEU A 50 -13.93 11.21 13.94
N ALA A 51 -13.07 12.09 13.42
CA ALA A 51 -12.92 13.46 13.92
C ALA A 51 -14.20 14.30 13.74
N THR A 52 -15.03 13.96 12.75
CA THR A 52 -16.29 14.65 12.43
C THR A 52 -17.50 14.01 13.10
N HIS A 53 -17.53 12.68 13.16
CA HIS A 53 -18.72 11.89 13.51
C HIS A 53 -18.52 10.93 14.69
N GLY A 54 -17.34 10.89 15.31
CA GLY A 54 -17.07 10.03 16.47
C GLY A 54 -18.08 10.27 17.58
N GLU A 55 -18.41 9.26 18.37
CA GLU A 55 -19.47 9.35 19.37
C GLU A 55 -19.02 10.18 20.57
N THR A 56 -17.74 10.04 20.95
CA THR A 56 -17.16 10.69 22.12
C THR A 56 -16.22 11.82 21.74
N PHE A 57 -15.99 12.73 22.68
CA PHE A 57 -14.99 13.79 22.50
C PHE A 57 -13.57 13.21 22.41
N GLU A 58 -13.27 12.21 23.25
CA GLU A 58 -11.97 11.54 23.30
C GLU A 58 -11.63 10.87 21.96
N GLU A 59 -12.57 10.14 21.37
CA GLU A 59 -12.39 9.51 20.06
C GLU A 59 -12.13 10.54 18.94
N ARG A 60 -12.85 11.68 18.97
CA ARG A 60 -12.64 12.76 17.99
C ARG A 60 -11.26 13.42 18.14
N GLU A 61 -10.82 13.64 19.38
CA GLU A 61 -9.50 14.21 19.66
C GLU A 61 -8.37 13.24 19.29
N ASP A 62 -8.49 11.97 19.65
CA ASP A 62 -7.52 10.93 19.27
C ASP A 62 -7.39 10.81 17.75
N ALA A 63 -8.51 10.86 17.02
CA ALA A 63 -8.53 10.87 15.57
C ALA A 63 -7.83 12.10 14.96
N ARG A 64 -7.98 13.29 15.56
CA ARG A 64 -7.29 14.52 15.13
C ARG A 64 -5.78 14.44 15.41
N ILE A 65 -5.39 13.95 16.58
CA ILE A 65 -3.98 13.75 16.95
C ILE A 65 -3.32 12.77 15.98
N LEU A 66 -4.01 11.67 15.66
CA LEU A 66 -3.50 10.68 14.71
C LEU A 66 -3.35 11.25 13.30
N LEU A 67 -4.26 12.11 12.83
CA LEU A 67 -4.10 12.82 11.55
C LEU A 67 -2.81 13.65 11.51
N VAL A 68 -2.49 14.39 12.57
CA VAL A 68 -1.25 15.18 12.67
C VAL A 68 -0.02 14.28 12.59
N ILE A 69 -0.03 13.13 13.28
CA ILE A 69 1.07 12.17 13.26
C ILE A 69 1.26 11.56 11.86
N LEU A 70 0.16 11.24 11.17
CA LEU A 70 0.18 10.70 9.81
C LEU A 70 0.68 11.74 8.79
N ASP A 71 0.33 13.02 8.97
CA ASP A 71 0.84 14.13 8.15
C ASP A 71 2.34 14.36 8.35
N GLY A 72 2.84 14.25 9.57
CA GLY A 72 4.28 14.34 9.86
C GLY A 72 5.09 13.14 9.35
N LYS A 73 4.47 11.97 9.21
CA LYS A 73 5.14 10.75 8.72
C LYS A 73 5.23 10.64 7.21
N THR A 74 4.40 11.34 6.43
CA THR A 74 4.46 11.30 4.97
C THR A 74 5.68 12.07 4.46
N PRO A 75 6.77 11.39 4.03
CA PRO A 75 7.95 12.07 3.52
C PRO A 75 7.63 12.51 2.09
N GLY A 76 7.15 13.74 1.92
CA GLY A 76 6.90 14.28 0.57
C GLY A 76 5.83 15.36 0.45
N ARG A 77 5.04 15.64 1.50
CA ARG A 77 4.05 16.71 1.46
C ARG A 77 4.53 17.98 2.16
N LEU A 78 5.74 18.43 1.82
CA LEU A 78 6.05 19.85 2.00
C LEU A 78 5.18 20.62 0.99
N PRO A 79 4.42 21.66 1.41
CA PRO A 79 3.74 22.52 0.45
C PRO A 79 4.80 23.11 -0.47
N ALA A 80 4.61 22.96 -1.78
CA ALA A 80 5.47 23.62 -2.76
C ALA A 80 5.47 25.12 -2.45
N PRO A 81 6.64 25.78 -2.32
CA PRO A 81 6.66 27.22 -2.11
C PRO A 81 5.97 27.87 -3.30
N ASP A 82 4.93 28.60 -2.95
CA ASP A 82 4.27 29.63 -3.73
C ASP A 82 5.28 30.37 -4.61
N ARG A 83 5.26 30.08 -5.91
CA ARG A 83 5.87 30.94 -6.93
C ARG A 83 5.03 32.21 -7.11
N ALA A 84 4.83 32.96 -6.03
CA ALA A 84 4.34 34.33 -6.07
C ALA A 84 5.58 35.23 -6.17
N GLY A 85 5.98 35.56 -7.40
CA GLY A 85 7.12 36.44 -7.63
C GLY A 85 7.77 36.27 -8.99
N ARG A 86 7.04 36.59 -10.05
CA ARG A 86 7.67 37.07 -11.28
C ARG A 86 6.98 38.38 -11.65
N SER A 87 7.63 39.47 -11.23
CA SER A 87 7.55 40.78 -11.87
C SER A 87 7.99 40.71 -13.33
#